data_AF-A0A0M4TL86-F1
#
_entry.id   AF-A0A0M4TL86-F1
#
_cell.length_a   1.000
_cell.length_b   1.000
_cell.length_c   1.000
_cell.angle_alpha   90.00
_cell.angle_beta   90.00
_cell.angle_gamma   90.00
#
_symmetry.space_group_name_H-M   'P 1'
#
loop_
_entity.id
_entity.type
_entity.pdbx_description
1 polymer ?
#
loop_
_entity_poly.entity_id
_entity_poly.type
_entity_poly.pdbx_seq_one_letter_code
_entity_poly.pdbx_strand_id
1 'polypeptide(L)'
;MKWLIGAVGGFIVNFIEFLVKKIGIRNTILAFVVPIYASFVAFLIAFAGYAILFIMKIWNLLREYIPKMFDYGSSVSGSFGGLPNQTVLNSSMEFLHQSGLASAFSTAITLFISILSLFFALQLYKVILYVRANITKIITDLLTLMSR
;
A
#
# COMPACT_ATOMS: atom_id res chain seq x y z
N MET A 1 14.06 -18.34 11.08
CA MET A 1 14.16 -17.15 10.20
C MET A 1 15.60 -16.69 9.94
N LYS A 2 16.48 -16.54 10.95
CA LYS A 2 17.88 -16.09 10.74
C LYS A 2 18.69 -16.98 9.78
N TRP A 3 18.53 -18.30 9.86
CA TRP A 3 19.22 -19.25 8.97
C TRP A 3 18.79 -19.11 7.49
N LEU A 4 17.50 -18.85 7.22
CA LEU A 4 17.00 -18.64 5.86
C LEU A 4 17.56 -17.34 5.26
N ILE A 5 17.57 -16.25 6.05
CA ILE A 5 18.15 -14.96 5.64
C ILE A 5 19.65 -15.10 5.38
N GLY A 6 20.37 -15.85 6.25
CA GLY A 6 21.79 -16.14 6.06
C GLY A 6 22.08 -16.99 4.83
N ALA A 7 21.27 -18.01 4.56
CA ALA A 7 21.41 -18.88 3.38
C ALA A 7 21.15 -18.11 2.07
N VAL A 8 20.10 -17.27 2.05
CA VAL A 8 19.79 -16.41 0.90
C VAL A 8 20.90 -15.36 0.70
N GLY A 9 21.39 -14.73 1.77
CA GLY A 9 22.50 -13.79 1.69
C GLY A 9 23.79 -14.42 1.17
N GLY A 10 24.16 -15.61 1.68
CA GLY A 10 25.34 -16.35 1.23
C GLY A 10 25.25 -16.80 -0.23
N PHE A 11 24.07 -17.23 -0.68
CA PHE A 11 23.84 -17.57 -2.09
C PHE A 11 24.02 -16.36 -3.02
N ILE A 12 23.49 -15.20 -2.64
CA ILE A 12 23.61 -13.97 -3.43
C ILE A 12 25.08 -13.55 -3.56
N VAL A 13 25.85 -13.60 -2.48
CA VAL A 13 27.29 -13.27 -2.52
C VAL A 13 28.06 -14.22 -3.44
N ASN A 14 27.86 -15.53 -3.30
CA ASN A 14 28.50 -16.52 -4.17
C ASN A 14 28.12 -16.35 -5.64
N PHE A 15 26.86 -16.00 -5.92
CA PHE A 15 26.39 -15.75 -7.27
C PHE A 15 27.00 -14.47 -7.87
N ILE A 16 27.11 -13.40 -7.10
CA ILE A 16 27.78 -12.16 -7.53
C ILE A 16 29.26 -12.43 -7.78
N GLU A 17 29.95 -13.16 -6.91
CA GLU A 17 31.35 -13.55 -7.13
C GLU A 17 31.52 -14.35 -8.41
N PHE A 18 30.63 -15.32 -8.66
CA PHE A 18 30.64 -16.11 -9.88
C PHE A 18 30.46 -15.23 -11.12
N LEU A 19 29.50 -14.30 -11.11
CA LEU A 19 29.28 -13.36 -12.21
C LEU A 19 30.50 -12.45 -12.43
N VAL A 20 31.03 -11.86 -11.36
CA VAL A 20 32.22 -11.01 -11.43
C VAL A 20 33.40 -11.75 -12.04
N LYS A 21 33.65 -13.00 -11.65
CA LYS A 21 34.73 -13.84 -12.19
C LYS A 21 34.54 -14.18 -13.67
N LYS A 22 33.29 -14.31 -14.15
CA LYS A 22 32.99 -14.79 -15.51
C LYS A 22 32.88 -13.68 -16.55
N ILE A 23 32.29 -12.54 -16.19
CA ILE A 23 31.95 -11.44 -17.12
C ILE A 23 32.56 -10.09 -16.73
N GLY A 24 33.25 -10.01 -15.58
CA GLY A 24 33.90 -8.81 -15.09
C GLY A 24 32.99 -7.90 -14.26
N ILE A 25 33.61 -7.07 -13.41
CA ILE A 25 32.92 -6.22 -12.43
C ILE A 25 31.99 -5.20 -13.12
N ARG A 26 32.48 -4.50 -14.15
CA ARG A 26 31.71 -3.48 -14.87
C ARG A 26 30.44 -4.03 -15.51
N ASN A 27 30.53 -5.19 -16.17
CA ASN A 27 29.38 -5.84 -16.80
C ASN A 27 28.40 -6.41 -15.77
N THR A 28 28.90 -6.92 -14.64
CA THR A 28 28.04 -7.41 -13.56
C THR A 28 27.20 -6.29 -12.95
N ILE A 29 27.79 -5.11 -12.73
CA ILE A 29 27.06 -3.94 -12.22
C ILE A 29 25.96 -3.51 -13.20
N LEU A 30 26.31 -3.34 -14.48
CA LEU A 30 25.39 -2.82 -15.50
C LEU A 30 24.29 -3.82 -15.90
N ALA A 31 24.60 -5.11 -16.00
CA ALA A 31 23.66 -6.12 -16.49
C ALA A 31 22.83 -6.77 -15.38
N PHE A 32 23.30 -6.77 -14.13
CA PHE A 32 22.61 -7.43 -13.02
C PHE A 32 22.23 -6.47 -11.89
N VAL A 33 23.20 -5.76 -11.31
CA VAL A 33 22.93 -4.96 -10.10
C VAL A 33 21.95 -3.81 -10.39
N VAL A 34 22.19 -3.04 -11.45
CA VAL A 34 21.33 -1.90 -11.82
C VAL A 34 19.94 -2.34 -12.26
N PRO A 35 19.78 -3.35 -13.15
CA PRO A 35 18.45 -3.82 -13.54
C PRO A 35 17.66 -4.42 -12.38
N ILE A 36 18.29 -5.23 -11.51
CA ILE A 36 17.61 -5.80 -10.33
C ILE A 36 17.10 -4.69 -9.41
N TYR A 37 17.91 -3.67 -9.15
CA TYR A 37 17.49 -2.50 -8.37
C TYR A 37 16.31 -1.77 -9.03
N ALA A 38 16.39 -1.50 -10.34
CA ALA A 38 15.34 -0.80 -11.07
C ALA A 38 14.02 -1.59 -11.05
N SER A 39 14.07 -2.90 -11.30
CA SER A 39 12.91 -3.80 -11.23
C SER A 39 12.32 -3.86 -9.83
N PHE A 40 13.15 -3.89 -8.79
CA PHE A 40 12.69 -3.92 -7.40
C PHE A 40 11.97 -2.62 -7.01
N VAL A 41 12.53 -1.46 -7.38
CA VAL A 41 11.89 -0.16 -7.13
C VAL A 41 10.58 -0.04 -7.90
N ALA A 42 10.57 -0.42 -9.19
CA ALA A 42 9.35 -0.42 -10.00
C ALA A 42 8.27 -1.31 -9.41
N PHE A 43 8.64 -2.50 -8.92
CA PHE A 43 7.73 -3.42 -8.24
C PHE A 43 7.14 -2.80 -6.97
N LEU A 44 7.96 -2.18 -6.11
CA LEU A 44 7.47 -1.54 -4.88
C LEU A 44 6.47 -0.41 -5.19
N ILE A 45 6.78 0.43 -6.17
CA ILE A 45 5.90 1.53 -6.59
C ILE A 45 4.59 0.97 -7.14
N ALA A 46 4.65 -0.03 -8.02
CA ALA A 46 3.46 -0.67 -8.60
C ALA A 46 2.59 -1.31 -7.51
N PHE A 47 3.21 -2.07 -6.59
CA PHE A 47 2.51 -2.72 -5.49
C PHE A 47 1.77 -1.72 -4.60
N ALA A 48 2.42 -0.62 -4.22
CA ALA A 48 1.78 0.42 -3.41
C ALA A 48 0.67 1.15 -4.17
N GLY A 49 0.87 1.45 -5.46
CA GLY A 49 -0.18 2.01 -6.31
C GLY A 49 -1.41 1.12 -6.36
N TYR A 50 -1.23 -0.18 -6.56
CA TYR A 50 -2.32 -1.17 -6.52
C TYR A 50 -3.01 -1.22 -5.15
N ALA A 51 -2.26 -1.20 -4.05
CA ALA A 51 -2.83 -1.24 -2.71
C ALA A 51 -3.69 0.01 -2.41
N ILE A 52 -3.22 1.20 -2.80
CA ILE A 52 -3.97 2.45 -2.63
C ILE A 52 -5.26 2.42 -3.45
N LEU A 53 -5.18 2.01 -4.72
CA LEU A 53 -6.35 1.88 -5.59
C LEU A 53 -7.37 0.88 -5.04
N PHE A 54 -6.90 -0.23 -4.47
CA PHE A 54 -7.75 -1.24 -3.85
C PHE A 54 -8.50 -0.68 -2.63
N ILE A 55 -7.82 0.05 -1.75
CA ILE A 55 -8.44 0.72 -0.59
C ILE A 55 -9.47 1.76 -1.05
N MET A 56 -9.14 2.57 -2.05
CA MET A 56 -10.09 3.54 -2.63
C MET A 56 -11.31 2.85 -3.24
N LYS A 57 -11.13 1.70 -3.90
CA LYS A 57 -12.24 0.93 -4.47
C LYS A 57 -13.16 0.38 -3.37
N ILE A 58 -12.59 -0.15 -2.28
CA ILE A 58 -13.37 -0.58 -1.10
C ILE A 58 -14.15 0.59 -0.51
N TRP A 59 -13.52 1.76 -0.38
CA TRP A 59 -14.19 2.95 0.15
C TRP A 59 -15.33 3.43 -0.76
N ASN A 60 -15.11 3.44 -2.07
CA ASN A 60 -16.16 3.82 -3.03
C ASN A 60 -17.32 2.83 -3.00
N LEU A 61 -17.05 1.52 -2.91
CA LEU A 61 -18.08 0.51 -2.71
C LEU A 61 -18.86 0.77 -1.41
N LEU A 62 -18.17 0.95 -0.28
CA LEU A 62 -18.81 1.29 1.00
C LEU A 62 -19.69 2.54 0.87
N ARG A 63 -19.18 3.62 0.26
CA ARG A 63 -19.93 4.85 0.06
C ARG A 63 -21.18 4.65 -0.80
N GLU A 64 -21.14 3.75 -1.78
CA GLU A 64 -22.28 3.44 -2.65
C GLU A 64 -23.31 2.53 -1.97
N TYR A 65 -22.87 1.56 -1.15
CA TYR A 65 -23.73 0.57 -0.52
C TYR A 65 -24.26 0.97 0.85
N ILE A 66 -23.59 1.85 1.59
CA ILE A 66 -24.04 2.34 2.89
C ILE A 66 -25.45 2.97 2.78
N PRO A 67 -25.74 3.90 1.85
CA PRO A 67 -27.10 4.43 1.68
C PRO A 67 -28.12 3.35 1.33
N LYS A 68 -27.74 2.41 0.45
CA LYS A 68 -28.62 1.31 0.01
C LYS A 68 -28.96 0.34 1.14
N MET A 69 -28.07 0.13 2.12
CA MET A 69 -28.36 -0.70 3.30
C MET A 69 -29.44 -0.07 4.20
N PHE A 70 -29.57 1.26 4.19
CA PHE A 70 -30.61 1.95 4.95
C PHE A 70 -31.97 2.00 4.24
N ASP A 71 -32.01 1.89 2.91
CA ASP A 71 -33.27 1.73 2.13
C ASP A 71 -33.99 0.40 2.40
N TYR A 72 -33.30 -0.63 2.89
CA TYR A 72 -33.90 -1.90 3.32
C TYR A 72 -34.71 -1.79 4.63
N GLY A 73 -34.81 -0.59 5.22
CA GLY A 73 -35.69 -0.33 6.36
C GLY A 73 -37.16 -0.70 6.12
N SER A 74 -37.59 -0.77 4.86
CA SER A 74 -38.94 -1.14 4.39
C SER A 74 -39.46 -2.52 4.84
N SER A 75 -38.62 -3.35 5.45
CA SER A 75 -38.96 -4.72 5.90
C SER A 75 -38.98 -4.90 7.43
N VAL A 76 -38.80 -3.82 8.21
CA VAL A 76 -38.83 -3.91 9.68
C VAL A 76 -40.28 -3.86 10.17
N SER A 77 -40.91 -5.04 10.29
CA SER A 77 -42.23 -5.18 10.90
C SER A 77 -42.18 -4.98 12.41
N GLY A 78 -43.12 -4.19 12.96
CA GLY A 78 -43.21 -3.91 14.39
C GLY A 78 -43.55 -2.45 14.71
N SER A 79 -43.96 -2.20 15.95
CA SER A 79 -44.21 -0.86 16.48
C SER A 79 -43.50 -0.68 17.82
N PHE A 80 -42.85 0.47 17.98
CA PHE A 80 -42.24 0.89 19.24
C PHE A 80 -42.98 2.14 19.74
N GLY A 81 -43.60 2.05 20.92
CA GLY A 81 -44.36 3.16 21.51
C GLY A 81 -45.59 3.61 20.71
N GLY A 82 -46.18 2.76 19.88
CA GLY A 82 -47.36 3.07 19.06
C GLY A 82 -47.06 3.68 17.69
N LEU A 83 -45.79 3.96 17.38
CA LEU A 83 -45.34 4.36 16.04
C LEU A 83 -44.84 3.14 15.26
N PRO A 84 -45.11 3.05 13.94
CA PRO A 84 -44.48 2.04 13.10
C PRO A 84 -42.96 2.19 13.15
N ASN A 85 -42.21 1.10 13.29
CA ASN A 85 -40.74 1.12 13.29
C ASN A 85 -40.17 1.76 12.02
N GLN A 86 -40.90 1.63 10.90
CA GLN A 86 -40.61 2.32 9.64
C GLN A 86 -40.54 3.85 9.81
N THR A 87 -41.48 4.44 10.53
CA THR A 87 -41.55 5.89 10.74
C THR A 87 -40.38 6.35 11.60
N VAL A 88 -40.04 5.61 12.65
CA VAL A 88 -38.90 5.91 13.54
C VAL A 88 -37.56 5.85 12.77
N LEU A 89 -37.37 4.83 11.93
CA LEU A 89 -36.18 4.70 11.08
C LEU A 89 -36.10 5.83 10.03
N ASN A 90 -37.21 6.13 9.35
CA ASN A 90 -37.26 7.20 8.36
C ASN A 90 -36.94 8.57 8.98
N SER A 91 -37.52 8.90 10.14
CA SER A 91 -37.26 10.17 10.84
C SER A 91 -35.82 10.28 11.35
N SER A 92 -35.24 9.17 11.83
CA SER A 92 -33.83 9.15 12.26
C SER A 92 -32.87 9.34 11.08
N MET A 93 -33.21 8.75 9.92
CA MET A 93 -32.44 8.89 8.69
C MET A 93 -32.54 10.30 8.11
N GLU A 94 -33.74 10.87 8.12
CA GLU A 94 -33.99 12.25 7.68
C GLU A 94 -33.27 13.26 8.56
N PHE A 95 -33.22 13.02 9.88
CA PHE A 95 -32.37 13.78 10.80
C PHE A 95 -30.87 13.66 10.46
N LEU A 96 -30.37 12.45 10.17
CA LEU A 96 -28.97 12.24 9.76
C LEU A 96 -28.62 12.93 8.43
N HIS A 97 -29.59 13.03 7.53
CA HIS A 97 -29.45 13.74 6.25
C HIS A 97 -29.48 15.27 6.44
N GLN A 98 -30.48 15.80 7.15
CA GLN A 98 -30.65 17.24 7.36
C GLN A 98 -29.58 17.83 8.31
N SER A 99 -29.06 17.03 9.25
CA SER A 99 -27.97 17.45 10.14
C SER A 99 -26.61 17.56 9.45
N GLY A 100 -26.47 17.06 8.20
CA GLY A 100 -25.19 17.01 7.49
C GLY A 100 -24.18 16.02 8.08
N LEU A 101 -24.56 15.24 9.09
CA LEU A 101 -23.65 14.31 9.80
C LEU A 101 -23.15 13.20 8.88
N ALA A 102 -24.02 12.69 7.99
CA ALA A 102 -23.64 11.68 7.00
C ALA A 102 -22.58 12.20 6.01
N SER A 103 -22.71 13.44 5.55
CA SER A 103 -21.72 14.03 4.63
C SER A 103 -20.42 14.36 5.36
N ALA A 104 -20.48 14.87 6.58
CA ALA A 104 -19.31 15.14 7.41
C ALA A 104 -18.52 13.86 7.70
N PHE A 105 -19.20 12.77 8.02
CA PHE A 105 -18.57 11.46 8.26
C PHE A 105 -17.91 10.89 6.99
N SER A 106 -18.59 10.97 5.84
CA SER A 106 -18.03 10.53 4.55
C SER A 106 -16.77 11.33 4.18
N THR A 107 -16.80 12.65 4.39
CA THR A 107 -15.65 13.53 4.17
C THR A 107 -14.49 13.22 5.11
N ALA A 108 -14.77 12.98 6.39
CA ALA A 108 -13.76 12.63 7.38
C ALA A 108 -13.03 11.33 7.05
N ILE A 109 -13.76 10.29 6.61
CA ILE A 109 -13.13 9.02 6.20
C ILE A 109 -12.31 9.19 4.91
N THR A 110 -12.80 9.99 3.96
CA THR A 110 -12.05 10.29 2.73
C THR A 110 -10.72 11.00 3.05
N LEU A 111 -10.74 11.96 3.98
CA LEU A 111 -9.54 12.60 4.51
C LEU A 111 -8.62 11.60 5.22
N PHE A 112 -9.17 10.73 6.07
CA PHE A 112 -8.40 9.71 6.78
C PHE A 112 -7.67 8.78 5.81
N ILE A 113 -8.34 8.27 4.78
CA ILE A 113 -7.75 7.41 3.74
C ILE A 113 -6.64 8.15 2.98
N SER A 114 -6.85 9.44 2.70
CA SER A 114 -5.87 10.28 2.01
C SER A 114 -4.60 10.47 2.83
N ILE A 115 -4.74 10.74 4.13
CA ILE A 115 -3.61 10.84 5.07
C ILE A 115 -2.88 9.51 5.20
N LEU A 116 -3.63 8.40 5.30
CA LEU A 116 -3.08 7.05 5.37
C LEU A 116 -2.25 6.71 4.11
N SER A 117 -2.76 7.04 2.94
CA SER A 117 -2.05 6.89 1.66
C SER A 117 -0.74 7.69 1.64
N LEU A 118 -0.78 8.94 2.10
CA LEU A 118 0.41 9.80 2.19
C LEU A 118 1.47 9.22 3.15
N PHE A 119 1.03 8.67 4.28
CA PHE A 119 1.91 7.99 5.23
C PHE A 119 2.60 6.77 4.59
N PHE A 120 1.85 5.92 3.88
CA PHE A 120 2.42 4.78 3.17
C PHE A 120 3.42 5.21 2.08
N ALA A 121 3.12 6.27 1.33
CA ALA A 121 4.03 6.81 0.34
C ALA A 121 5.36 7.29 0.98
N LEU A 122 5.29 7.98 2.11
CA LEU A 122 6.46 8.40 2.88
C LEU A 122 7.30 7.21 3.37
N GLN A 123 6.67 6.16 3.88
CA GLN A 123 7.40 4.96 4.32
C GLN A 123 8.05 4.24 3.15
N LEU A 124 7.36 4.15 2.01
CA LEU A 124 7.90 3.55 0.81
C LEU A 124 9.10 4.33 0.27
N TYR A 125 9.04 5.66 0.31
CA TYR A 125 10.16 6.52 -0.03
C TYR A 125 11.38 6.26 0.86
N LYS A 126 11.18 6.14 2.19
CA LYS A 126 12.28 5.79 3.12
C LYS A 126 12.89 4.42 2.80
N VAL A 127 12.06 3.43 2.45
CA VAL A 127 12.54 2.10 2.02
C VAL A 127 13.36 2.21 0.73
N ILE A 128 12.89 2.96 -0.27
CA ILE A 128 13.65 3.18 -1.51
C ILE A 128 14.99 3.86 -1.22
N LEU A 129 15.02 4.89 -0.37
CA LEU A 129 16.27 5.55 0.01
C LEU A 129 17.25 4.59 0.69
N TYR A 130 16.75 3.76 1.62
CA TYR A 130 17.56 2.74 2.28
C TYR A 130 18.15 1.75 1.28
N VAL A 131 17.33 1.22 0.38
CA VAL A 131 17.77 0.27 -0.66
C VAL A 131 18.79 0.93 -1.59
N ARG A 132 18.54 2.16 -2.04
CA ARG A 132 19.48 2.94 -2.86
C ARG A 132 20.83 3.06 -2.19
N ALA A 133 20.88 3.45 -0.91
CA ALA A 133 22.12 3.61 -0.17
C ALA A 133 22.92 2.28 -0.11
N ASN A 134 22.24 1.15 0.12
CA ASN A 134 22.88 -0.17 0.13
C ASN A 134 23.41 -0.58 -1.26
N ILE A 135 22.66 -0.33 -2.32
CA ILE A 135 23.10 -0.62 -3.69
C ILE A 135 24.30 0.26 -4.09
N THR A 136 24.27 1.56 -3.76
CA THR A 136 25.41 2.45 -3.99
C THR A 136 26.65 1.94 -3.27
N LYS A 137 26.51 1.50 -2.01
CA LYS A 137 27.62 0.90 -1.26
C LYS A 137 28.18 -0.35 -1.96
N ILE A 138 27.32 -1.28 -2.38
CA ILE A 138 27.74 -2.50 -3.11
C ILE A 138 28.49 -2.13 -4.40
N ILE A 139 28.00 -1.15 -5.16
CA ILE A 139 28.65 -0.69 -6.39
C ILE A 139 30.03 -0.08 -6.07
N THR A 140 30.13 0.78 -5.06
CA THR A 140 31.39 1.40 -4.65
C THR A 140 32.40 0.36 -4.17
N ASP A 141 31.98 -0.62 -3.36
CA ASP A 141 32.85 -1.71 -2.89
C ASP A 141 33.38 -2.53 -4.07
N LEU A 142 32.52 -2.87 -5.03
CA LEU A 142 32.91 -3.59 -6.26
C LEU A 142 33.87 -2.77 -7.14
N LEU A 143 33.64 -1.47 -7.30
CA LEU A 143 34.54 -0.60 -8.07
C LEU A 143 35.90 -0.42 -7.38
N THR A 144 35.91 -0.37 -6.05
CA THR A 144 37.16 -0.27 -5.27
C THR A 144 38.02 -1.53 -5.45
N LEU A 145 37.39 -2.70 -5.55
CA LEU A 145 38.06 -3.96 -5.88
C LEU A 145 38.66 -3.99 -7.30
N MET A 146 38.20 -3.15 -8.23
CA MET A 146 38.86 -2.99 -9.55
C MET A 146 40.12 -2.12 -9.50
N SER A 147 40.22 -1.23 -8.50
CA SER A 147 41.31 -0.26 -8.36
C SER A 147 42.50 -0.78 -7.55
N ARG A 148 42.39 -2.01 -7.02
CA ARG A 148 43.46 -2.76 -6.36
C ARG A 148 43.99 -3.83 -7.30
#